data_AF-A0A942UFL7-F1
#
_entry.id   AF-A0A942UFL7-F1
#
_cell.length_a   1.000
_cell.length_b   1.000
_cell.length_c   1.000
_cell.angle_alpha   90.00
_cell.angle_beta   90.00
_cell.angle_gamma   90.00
#
_symmetry.space_group_name_H-M   'P 1'
#
loop_
_entity.id
_entity.type
_entity.pdbx_description
1 polymer ?
#
loop_
_entity_poly.entity_id
_entity_poly.type
_entity_poly.pdbx_seq_one_letter_code
_entity_poly.pdbx_strand_id
1 'polypeptide(L)' 'MSKLGSNARPAVLYVNSEENANEFQQVFEEMGWKVMITVDPDKPEDISDYQRLMGKKSKTLTRQ' A
#
# COMPACT_ATOMS: atom_id res chain seq x y z
N MET A 1 13.09 -4.01 -14.42
CA MET A 1 12.07 -4.28 -13.37
C MET A 1 11.40 -2.99 -12.99
N SER A 2 10.08 -2.86 -13.19
CA SER A 2 9.33 -1.67 -12.80
C SER A 2 9.13 -1.65 -11.28
N LYS A 3 9.35 -0.50 -10.65
CA LYS A 3 9.16 -0.26 -9.22
C LYS A 3 7.66 -0.23 -8.89
N LEU A 4 7.27 -0.84 -7.78
CA LEU A 4 5.92 -0.72 -7.24
C LEU A 4 5.65 0.76 -6.90
N GLY A 5 4.40 1.23 -7.01
CA GLY A 5 4.02 2.63 -6.82
C GLY A 5 4.41 3.58 -7.97
N SER A 6 4.88 3.05 -9.10
CA SER A 6 5.21 3.83 -10.30
C SER A 6 4.10 3.75 -11.35
N ASN A 7 4.10 4.64 -12.35
CA ASN A 7 3.07 4.68 -13.39
C ASN A 7 2.88 3.33 -14.14
N ALA A 8 3.95 2.54 -14.24
CA ALA A 8 3.92 1.21 -14.87
C ALA A 8 3.44 0.08 -13.92
N ARG A 9 3.49 0.29 -12.60
CA ARG A 9 3.07 -0.65 -11.56
C ARG A 9 2.53 0.12 -10.35
N PRO A 10 1.28 0.61 -10.40
CA PRO A 10 0.63 1.19 -9.24
C PRO A 10 0.50 0.14 -8.13
N ALA A 11 0.48 0.58 -6.88
CA ALA A 11 0.14 -0.27 -5.75
C ALA A 11 -1.36 -0.52 -5.72
N VAL A 12 -1.78 -1.73 -5.32
CA VAL A 12 -3.19 -2.05 -5.16
C VAL A 12 -3.44 -2.33 -3.69
N LEU A 13 -4.45 -1.67 -3.13
CA LEU A 13 -4.88 -1.88 -1.75
C LEU A 13 -6.35 -2.28 -1.73
N TYR A 14 -6.67 -3.18 -0.81
CA TYR A 14 -8.04 -3.54 -0.49
C TYR A 14 -8.32 -3.09 0.93
N VAL A 15 -9.41 -2.38 1.14
CA VAL A 15 -9.84 -1.89 2.46
C VAL A 15 -11.30 -2.23 2.68
N ASN A 16 -11.73 -2.35 3.92
CA ASN A 16 -13.13 -2.67 4.23
C ASN A 16 -14.03 -1.41 4.29
N SER A 17 -13.44 -0.23 4.39
CA SER A 17 -14.13 1.04 4.67
C SER A 17 -13.58 2.20 3.85
N GLU A 18 -14.44 3.16 3.53
CA GLU A 18 -14.05 4.37 2.80
C GLU A 18 -13.12 5.29 3.60
N GLU A 19 -13.21 5.33 4.94
CA GLU A 19 -12.28 6.08 5.79
C GLU A 19 -10.84 5.62 5.58
N ASN A 20 -10.59 4.31 5.66
CA ASN A 20 -9.28 3.73 5.40
C ASN A 20 -8.83 4.04 3.96
N ALA A 21 -9.75 3.99 2.99
CA ALA A 21 -9.41 4.33 1.61
C ALA A 21 -8.90 5.76 1.49
N ASN A 22 -9.56 6.71 2.15
CA ASN A 22 -9.19 8.11 2.10
C ASN A 22 -7.83 8.37 2.79
N GLU A 23 -7.61 7.76 3.95
CA GLU A 23 -6.31 7.85 4.65
C GLU A 23 -5.17 7.30 3.79
N PHE A 24 -5.32 6.10 3.24
CA PHE A 24 -4.30 5.52 2.35
C PHE A 24 -4.13 6.36 1.08
N GLN A 25 -5.20 6.91 0.51
CA GLN A 25 -5.08 7.75 -0.68
C GLN A 25 -4.18 8.97 -0.42
N GLN A 26 -4.45 9.71 0.67
CA GLN A 26 -3.67 10.88 1.05
C GLN A 26 -2.20 10.53 1.30
N VAL A 27 -1.93 9.45 2.03
CA VAL A 27 -0.57 8.99 2.34
C VAL A 27 0.23 8.69 1.07
N PHE A 28 -0.39 8.03 0.08
CA PHE A 28 0.28 7.71 -1.17
C PHE A 28 0.44 8.92 -2.09
N GLU A 29 -0.54 9.84 -2.09
CA GLU A 29 -0.43 11.11 -2.82
C GLU A 29 0.70 11.99 -2.27
N GLU A 30 0.82 12.12 -0.94
CA GLU A 30 1.93 12.84 -0.30
C GLU A 30 3.30 12.24 -0.68
N MET A 31 3.38 10.91 -0.78
CA MET A 31 4.61 10.22 -1.19
C MET A 31 4.84 10.22 -2.71
N GLY A 32 3.88 10.73 -3.50
CA GLY A 32 3.96 10.75 -4.96
C GLY A 32 3.88 9.36 -5.61
N TRP A 33 3.25 8.39 -4.93
CA TRP A 33 3.08 7.03 -5.43
C TRP A 33 1.71 6.82 -6.05
N LYS A 34 1.66 6.05 -7.14
CA LYS A 34 0.40 5.64 -7.75
C LYS A 34 -0.19 4.47 -6.96
N VAL A 35 -1.41 4.64 -6.46
CA VAL A 35 -2.17 3.61 -5.74
C VAL A 35 -3.59 3.48 -6.33
N MET A 36 -4.12 2.26 -6.33
CA MET A 36 -5.52 1.94 -6.56
C MET A 36 -6.06 1.34 -5.28
N ILE A 37 -7.11 1.94 -4.72
CA ILE A 37 -7.74 1.47 -3.50
C ILE A 37 -9.13 0.97 -3.85
N THR A 38 -9.41 -0.26 -3.43
CA THR A 38 -10.72 -0.90 -3.61
C THR A 38 -11.36 -1.10 -2.25
N VAL A 39 -12.54 -0.51 -2.05
CA VAL A 39 -13.34 -0.72 -0.84
C VAL A 39 -14.16 -1.99 -1.02
N ASP A 40 -13.84 -3.03 -0.26
CA ASP A 40 -14.50 -4.32 -0.26
C ASP A 40 -14.70 -4.76 1.20
N PRO A 41 -15.89 -4.53 1.79
CA PRO A 41 -16.18 -4.88 3.18
C PRO A 41 -16.30 -6.40 3.41
N ASP A 42 -16.39 -7.20 2.34
CA ASP A 42 -16.49 -8.66 2.40
C ASP A 42 -15.09 -9.30 2.50
N LYS A 43 -14.06 -8.59 2.05
CA LYS A 43 -12.66 -9.04 2.09
C LYS A 43 -11.88 -8.39 3.23
N PRO A 44 -10.88 -9.12 3.77
CA PRO A 44 -9.92 -8.52 4.68
C PRO A 44 -9.09 -7.45 3.97
N GLU A 45 -8.65 -6.46 4.73
CA GLU A 45 -7.81 -5.39 4.22
C GLU A 45 -6.46 -5.94 3.76
N ASP A 46 -6.09 -5.70 2.51
CA ASP A 46 -4.79 -6.06 1.96
C ASP A 46 -3.97 -4.80 1.73
N ILE A 47 -2.97 -4.63 2.60
CA ILE A 47 -1.99 -3.54 2.56
C ILE A 47 -0.59 -4.03 2.21
N SER A 48 -0.50 -5.18 1.54
CA SER A 48 0.77 -5.85 1.22
C SER A 48 1.67 -4.98 0.33
N ASP A 49 1.06 -4.26 -0.62
CA ASP A 49 1.77 -3.33 -1.49
C ASP A 49 2.26 -2.08 -0.75
N TYR A 50 1.46 -1.55 0.19
CA TYR A 50 1.89 -0.45 1.07
C TYR A 50 3.11 -0.85 1.91
N GLN A 51 3.08 -2.04 2.52
CA GLN A 51 4.22 -2.54 3.31
C GLN A 51 5.48 -2.71 2.45
N ARG A 52 5.33 -3.18 1.20
CA ARG A 52 6.43 -3.27 0.23
C ARG A 52 6.99 -1.90 -0.14
N LEU A 53 6.13 -0.92 -0.36
CA LEU A 53 6.49 0.45 -0.72
C LEU A 53 7.20 1.20 0.40
N MET A 54 6.69 1.07 1.63
CA MET A 54 7.33 1.56 2.86
C MET A 54 8.70 0.91 3.12
N GLY A 55 9.12 -0.04 2.28
CA GLY A 55 10.39 -0.73 2.46
C GLY A 55 10.44 -1.52 3.76
N LYS A 56 9.27 -1.80 4.35
CA LYS A 56 9.13 -2.63 5.55
C LYS A 56 9.38 -4.06 5.11
N LYS A 57 10.66 -4.37 4.87
CA LYS A 57 11.13 -5.73 4.93
C LYS A 57 10.76 -6.17 6.35
N SER A 58 9.79 -7.06 6.48
CA SER A 58 9.84 -8.07 7.52
C SER A 58 11.12 -8.89 7.29
N LYS A 59 12.26 -8.28 7.58
CA LYS A 59 13.54 -8.95 7.73
C LYS A 59 14.20 -8.39 8.97
N THR A 60 14.03 -9.17 10.03
CA THR A 60 15.16 -9.67 10.79
C THR A 60 15.75 -8.65 11.76
N LEU A 61 15.43 -8.87 13.03
CA LEU A 61 16.34 -8.66 14.14
C LEU A 61 17.73 -9.22 13.78
N THR A 62 18.55 -8.43 13.11
CA THR A 62 20.00 -8.61 13.13
C THR A 62 20.50 -7.64 14.17
N ARG A 63 20.68 -8.14 15.40
CA ARG A 63 21.45 -7.43 16.42
C ARG A 63 22.40 -8.44 17.08
N GLN A 64 23.61 -8.42 16.50
CA GLN A 64 24.94 -8.70 17.05
C GLN A 64 25.21 -10.06 17.70
#